data_AF-A0A557XDN8-F1
#
_entry.id   AF-A0A557XDN8-F1
#
_cell.length_a   1.000
_cell.length_b   1.000
_cell.length_c   1.000
_cell.angle_alpha   90.00
_cell.angle_beta   90.00
_cell.angle_gamma   90.00
#
_symmetry.space_group_name_H-M   'P 1'
#
loop_
_entity.id
_entity.type
_entity.pdbx_description
1 polymer ?
#
loop_
_entity_poly.entity_id
_entity_poly.type
_entity_poly.pdbx_seq_one_letter_code
_entity_poly.pdbx_strand_id
1 'polypeptide(L)' 'MTVQNWMDAPEIHPSQIRVGDTIGTIEPSHLPFKVKMIGEPQKSPKQWTFFGQDDHGRQHASTFNEAQVVRRYAKSL' A
#
# COMPACT_ATOMS: atom_id res chain seq x y z
N MET A 1 -4.65 2.82 -21.51
CA MET A 1 -4.92 2.77 -20.06
C MET A 1 -3.63 2.36 -19.39
N THR A 2 -2.83 3.34 -18.99
CA THR A 2 -1.45 3.13 -18.56
C THR A 2 -1.49 2.70 -17.10
N VAL A 3 -1.67 1.41 -16.86
CA VAL A 3 -1.29 0.80 -15.59
C VAL A 3 0.19 1.13 -15.43
N GLN A 4 0.53 2.01 -14.48
CA GLN A 4 1.93 2.28 -14.18
C GLN A 4 2.61 0.93 -13.97
N ASN A 5 3.63 0.66 -14.78
CA ASN A 5 4.35 -0.60 -14.72
C ASN A 5 4.83 -0.76 -13.28
N TRP A 6 4.47 -1.86 -12.64
CA TRP A 6 4.75 -2.14 -11.21
C TRP A 6 6.23 -1.99 -10.83
N MET A 7 7.13 -2.01 -11.81
CA MET A 7 8.57 -1.75 -11.68
C MET A 7 8.94 -0.28 -11.45
N ASP A 8 8.10 0.68 -11.84
CA ASP A 8 8.39 2.12 -11.77
C ASP A 8 7.87 2.78 -10.49
N ALA A 9 7.06 2.04 -9.70
CA ALA A 9 6.49 2.56 -8.47
C ALA A 9 7.59 2.73 -7.39
N PRO A 10 7.78 3.95 -6.82
CA PRO A 10 8.76 4.17 -5.78
C PRO A 10 8.44 3.35 -4.52
N GLU A 11 9.47 2.70 -4.00
CA GLU A 11 9.45 2.04 -2.69
C GLU A 11 9.55 3.12 -1.62
N ILE A 12 8.51 3.23 -0.82
CA ILE A 12 8.44 4.18 0.29
C ILE A 12 8.31 3.43 1.59
N HIS A 13 8.62 4.13 2.68
CA HIS A 13 8.42 3.58 4.02
C HIS A 13 6.92 3.60 4.37
N PRO A 14 6.38 2.60 5.09
CA PRO A 14 4.95 2.56 5.45
C PRO A 14 4.49 3.80 6.23
N SER A 15 5.38 4.44 6.99
CA SER A 15 5.09 5.70 7.68
C SER A 15 4.80 6.89 6.74
N GLN A 16 5.15 6.80 5.45
CA GLN A 16 4.91 7.85 4.45
C GLN A 16 3.59 7.66 3.69
N ILE A 17 2.93 6.50 3.84
CA ILE A 17 1.63 6.24 3.21
C ILE A 17 0.55 7.11 3.85
N ARG A 18 -0.38 7.61 3.03
CA ARG A 18 -1.58 8.31 3.50
C ARG A 18 -2.85 7.65 2.97
N VAL A 19 -3.96 7.95 3.63
CA VAL A 19 -5.29 7.57 3.14
C VAL A 19 -5.52 8.22 1.78
N GLY A 20 -5.93 7.43 0.80
CA GLY A 20 -6.14 7.85 -0.58
C GLY A 20 -5.00 7.47 -1.53
N ASP A 21 -3.82 7.12 -1.02
CA ASP A 21 -2.74 6.54 -1.82
C ASP A 21 -3.12 5.16 -2.35
N THR A 22 -2.68 4.84 -3.56
CA THR A 22 -2.72 3.48 -4.08
C THR A 22 -1.38 2.83 -3.75
N ILE A 23 -1.41 1.77 -2.96
CA ILE A 23 -0.21 1.03 -2.60
C ILE A 23 -0.33 -0.41 -3.08
N GLY A 24 0.80 -1.03 -3.34
CA GLY A 24 0.89 -2.47 -3.56
C GLY A 24 2.07 -3.03 -2.79
N THR A 25 2.06 -4.35 -2.61
CA THR A 25 3.17 -5.02 -1.96
C THR A 25 4.27 -5.33 -2.99
N ILE A 26 5.43 -5.72 -2.50
CA ILE A 26 6.56 -6.18 -3.33
C ILE A 26 6.28 -7.55 -3.99
N GLU A 27 5.18 -8.21 -3.63
CA GLU A 27 4.84 -9.51 -4.19
C GLU A 27 4.00 -9.37 -5.47
N PRO A 28 4.34 -10.08 -6.54
CA PRO A 28 3.64 -9.99 -7.83
C PRO A 28 2.19 -10.48 -7.77
N SER A 29 1.82 -11.24 -6.73
CA SER A 29 0.46 -11.73 -6.49
C SER A 29 -0.46 -10.70 -5.84
N HIS A 30 0.09 -9.63 -5.27
CA HIS A 30 -0.67 -8.62 -4.56
C HIS A 30 -1.05 -7.48 -5.48
N LEU A 31 -2.33 -7.44 -5.83
CA LEU A 31 -2.92 -6.35 -6.58
C LEU A 31 -2.78 -5.03 -5.80
N PRO A 32 -2.45 -3.93 -6.50
CA PRO A 32 -2.45 -2.61 -5.87
C PRO A 32 -3.87 -2.26 -5.43
N PHE A 33 -3.99 -1.74 -4.22
CA PHE A 33 -5.27 -1.32 -3.66
C PHE A 33 -5.18 0.11 -3.14
N LYS A 34 -6.33 0.80 -3.16
CA LYS A 34 -6.42 2.16 -2.65
C LYS A 34 -6.59 2.13 -1.14
N VAL A 35 -5.65 2.71 -0.42
CA VAL A 35 -5.70 2.84 1.04
C VAL A 35 -6.89 3.70 1.42
N LYS A 36 -7.80 3.13 2.20
CA LYS A 36 -8.96 3.82 2.76
C LYS A 36 -8.77 4.13 4.24
N MET A 37 -7.96 3.34 4.94
CA MET A 37 -7.74 3.48 6.37
C MET A 37 -6.35 2.98 6.73
N ILE A 38 -5.71 3.66 7.67
CA ILE A 38 -4.41 3.29 8.22
C ILE A 38 -4.64 3.02 9.70
N GLY A 39 -4.41 1.79 10.13
CA GLY A 39 -4.41 1.43 11.54
C GLY A 39 -3.28 2.14 12.29
N GLU A 40 -3.52 2.45 13.56
CA GLU A 40 -2.50 3.08 14.40
C GLU A 40 -1.26 2.19 14.50
N PRO A 41 -0.05 2.77 14.39
CA PRO A 41 1.17 1.98 14.54
C PRO A 41 1.24 1.40 15.95
N GLN A 42 1.31 0.07 16.08
CA GLN A 42 1.54 -0.56 17.39
C GLN A 42 2.88 -0.06 17.96
N LYS A 43 2.88 0.33 19.25
CA LYS A 43 4.03 1.02 19.86
C LYS A 43 5.32 0.19 19.86
N SER A 44 5.21 -1.15 19.87
CA SER A 44 6.33 -2.08 19.69
C SER A 44 5.78 -3.49 19.43
N PRO A 45 6.07 -4.12 18.29
CA PRO A 45 6.82 -3.60 17.14
C PRO A 45 6.01 -2.56 16.34
N LYS A 46 6.67 -1.53 15.80
CA LYS A 46 6.05 -0.54 14.90
C LYS A 46 5.57 -1.24 13.63
N GLN A 47 4.27 -1.46 13.58
CA GLN A 47 3.58 -2.09 12.47
C GLN A 47 2.44 -1.21 12.01
N TRP A 48 2.34 -0.98 10.71
CA TRP A 48 1.25 -0.25 10.07
C TRP A 48 0.36 -1.23 9.35
N THR A 49 -0.93 -1.22 9.70
CA THR A 49 -1.94 -2.01 8.99
C THR A 49 -2.69 -1.09 8.03
N PHE A 50 -2.54 -1.32 6.74
CA PHE A 50 -3.28 -0.59 5.71
C PHE A 50 -4.50 -1.38 5.30
N PHE A 51 -5.65 -0.73 5.41
CA PHE A 51 -6.91 -1.25 4.89
C PHE A 51 -7.30 -0.45 3.66
N GLY A 52 -7.62 -1.15 2.60
CA GLY A 52 -8.02 -0.53 1.36
C GLY A 52 -8.95 -1.39 0.55
N GLN A 53 -9.25 -0.89 -0.64
CA GLN A 53 -10.12 -1.57 -1.58
C GLN A 53 -9.43 -1.63 -2.93
N ASP A 54 -9.43 -2.79 -3.56
CA ASP A 54 -8.95 -2.93 -4.94
C ASP A 54 -10.04 -2.51 -5.95
N ASP A 55 -9.71 -2.55 -7.23
CA ASP A 55 -10.59 -2.12 -8.33
C ASP A 55 -11.84 -3.02 -8.48
N HIS A 56 -11.76 -4.30 -8.08
CA HIS A 56 -12.89 -5.22 -8.02
C HIS A 56 -13.76 -5.04 -6.76
N GLY A 57 -13.44 -4.05 -5.92
CA GLY A 57 -14.22 -3.74 -4.74
C GLY A 57 -13.97 -4.68 -3.55
N ARG A 58 -12.95 -5.56 -3.58
CA ARG A 58 -12.61 -6.39 -2.41
C ARG A 58 -11.81 -5.58 -1.41
N GLN A 59 -12.04 -5.87 -0.14
CA GLN A 59 -11.27 -5.26 0.93
C GLN A 59 -9.95 -5.99 1.08
N HIS A 60 -8.87 -5.23 1.09
CA HIS A 60 -7.52 -5.72 1.35
C HIS A 60 -7.01 -5.13 2.65
N ALA A 61 -6.37 -5.98 3.46
CA ALA A 61 -5.68 -5.59 4.67
C ALA A 61 -4.25 -6.11 4.58
N SER A 62 -3.27 -5.22 4.68
CA SER A 62 -1.85 -5.59 4.67
C SER A 62 -1.14 -4.93 5.83
N THR A 63 -0.39 -5.73 6.58
CA THR A 63 0.38 -5.28 7.74
C THR A 63 1.86 -5.24 7.37
N PHE A 64 2.50 -4.09 7.58
CA PHE A 64 3.91 -3.88 7.32
C PHE A 64 4.63 -3.45 8.57
N ASN A 65 5.83 -3.97 8.79
CA ASN A 65 6.71 -3.54 9.87
C ASN A 65 7.65 -2.39 9.43
N GLU A 66 8.37 -1.79 10.37
CA GLU A 66 9.35 -0.71 10.11
C GLU A 66 10.53 -1.15 9.20
N ALA A 67 10.85 -2.44 9.13
CA ALA A 67 11.89 -2.94 8.23
C ALA A 67 11.36 -3.23 6.81
N GLN A 68 10.04 -3.14 6.59
CA GLN A 68 9.42 -3.43 5.31
C GLN A 68 9.14 -2.15 4.53
N VAL A 69 9.19 -2.30 3.20
CA VAL A 69 8.88 -1.24 2.24
C VAL A 69 7.63 -1.58 1.45
N VAL A 70 6.98 -0.54 0.96
CA VAL A 70 5.70 -0.59 0.24
C VAL A 70 5.85 0.21 -1.04
N ARG A 71 5.24 -0.24 -2.13
CA ARG A 71 5.28 0.50 -3.39
C ARG A 71 4.08 1.41 -3.48
N ARG A 72 4.34 2.70 -3.67
CA ARG A 72 3.29 3.69 -3.93
C ARG A 72 3.11 3.87 -5.42
N TYR A 73 1.92 3.56 -5.90
CA TYR A 73 1.52 3.76 -7.29
C TYR A 73 0.99 5.19 -7.42
N ALA A 74 1.46 5.93 -8.42
CA ALA A 74 0.80 7.17 -8.75
C ALA A 74 -0.56 6.82 -9.36
N LYS A 75 -1.59 7.61 -9.02
CA LYS A 75 -2.86 7.56 -9.74
C LYS A 75 -2.54 7.62 -11.24
N SER A 76 -2.95 6.60 -12.00
CA SER A 76 -3.05 6.76 -13.45
C SER A 76 -3.93 7.99 -13.67
N LEU A 77 -3.32 9.03 -14.27
CA LEU A 77 -4.01 10.22 -14.73
C LEU A 77 -5.03 9.87 -15.82
#